data_AF-A0A9D0YQW1-F1
#
_entry.id   AF-A0A9D0YQW1-F1
#
_cell.length_a   1.000
_cell.length_b   1.000
_cell.length_c   1.000
_cell.angle_alpha   90.00
_cell.angle_beta   90.00
_cell.angle_gamma   90.00
#
_symmetry.space_group_name_H-M   'P 1'
#
loop_
_entity.id
_entity.type
_entity.pdbx_description
1 polymer ?
#
loop_
_entity_poly.entity_id
_entity_poly.type
_entity_poly.pdbx_seq_one_letter_code
_entity_poly.pdbx_strand_id
1 'polypeptide(L)'
;MADKIKVKLVRGLAGKREEHIKAVYALGLKKRGDERILADDPRTWGNITKAWYLVGVAYKIDFSGEIPVVEKDLSGENDRKILVKNGVYTNGKGIYYFSRIPDLEDFLRKKGYKRYKNWKGEIIEL
;
A
#
# COMPACT_ATOMS: atom_id res chain seq x y z
N MET A 1 0.73 -19.37 -10.43
CA MET A 1 0.36 -18.88 -9.08
C MET A 1 -0.23 -17.49 -9.26
N ALA A 2 -1.39 -17.20 -8.67
CA ALA A 2 -1.92 -15.84 -8.69
C ALA A 2 -1.01 -14.94 -7.85
N ASP A 3 -0.67 -13.77 -8.38
CA ASP A 3 0.09 -12.76 -7.67
C ASP A 3 -0.71 -12.32 -6.42
N LYS A 4 -0.03 -11.84 -5.38
CA LYS A 4 -0.66 -11.51 -4.10
C LYS A 4 -0.30 -10.10 -3.68
N ILE A 5 -1.17 -9.47 -2.90
CA ILE A 5 -0.92 -8.16 -2.29
C ILE A 5 -1.29 -8.20 -0.83
N LYS A 6 -0.49 -7.53 0.00
CA LYS A 6 -0.84 -7.28 1.39
C LYS A 6 -1.50 -5.92 1.51
N VAL A 7 -2.70 -5.89 2.07
CA VAL A 7 -3.51 -4.68 2.27
C VAL A 7 -3.65 -4.42 3.77
N LYS A 8 -3.49 -3.16 4.18
CA LYS A 8 -3.59 -2.73 5.57
C LYS A 8 -4.60 -1.61 5.74
N LEU A 9 -5.35 -1.63 6.84
CA LEU A 9 -6.25 -0.53 7.23
C LEU A 9 -5.45 0.57 7.94
N VAL A 10 -5.13 1.65 7.23
CA VAL A 10 -4.23 2.71 7.73
C VAL A 10 -4.95 3.80 8.54
N ARG A 11 -6.28 3.96 8.37
CA ARG A 11 -7.13 4.91 9.11
C ARG A 11 -8.26 4.22 9.88
N GLY A 12 -8.84 4.92 10.85
CA GLY A 12 -10.06 4.48 11.54
C GLY A 12 -11.32 4.64 10.69
N LEU A 13 -12.36 3.85 10.99
CA LEU A 13 -13.62 3.79 10.23
C LEU A 13 -14.74 4.68 10.77
N ALA A 14 -14.60 5.21 11.99
CA ALA A 14 -15.62 6.07 12.61
C ALA A 14 -15.90 7.31 11.73
N GLY A 15 -17.20 7.57 11.49
CA GLY A 15 -17.67 8.70 10.70
C GLY A 15 -17.36 8.62 9.20
N LYS A 16 -17.00 7.45 8.66
CA LYS A 16 -16.78 7.24 7.22
C LYS A 16 -18.05 6.76 6.53
N ARG A 17 -18.15 7.01 5.22
CA ARG A 17 -19.30 6.58 4.40
C ARG A 17 -19.45 5.06 4.48
N GLU A 18 -20.70 4.60 4.63
CA GLU A 18 -21.03 3.19 4.78
C GLU A 18 -20.50 2.34 3.62
N GLU A 19 -20.59 2.84 2.39
CA GLU A 19 -20.06 2.15 1.19
C GLU A 19 -18.55 1.85 1.34
N HIS A 20 -17.76 2.80 1.82
CA HIS A 20 -16.32 2.60 1.97
C HIS A 20 -16.03 1.64 3.12
N ILE A 21 -16.81 1.70 4.21
CA ILE A 21 -16.71 0.76 5.32
C ILE A 21 -16.99 -0.67 4.84
N LYS A 22 -18.05 -0.86 4.03
CA LYS A 22 -18.37 -2.15 3.41
C LYS A 22 -17.24 -2.66 2.53
N ALA A 23 -16.60 -1.79 1.73
CA ALA A 23 -15.44 -2.16 0.92
C ALA A 23 -14.24 -2.60 1.78
N VAL A 24 -13.97 -1.92 2.90
CA VAL A 24 -12.94 -2.33 3.87
C VAL A 24 -13.25 -3.69 4.50
N TYR A 25 -14.51 -3.93 4.89
CA TYR A 25 -14.93 -5.22 5.44
C TYR A 25 -14.88 -6.34 4.40
N ALA A 26 -15.16 -6.06 3.13
CA ALA A 26 -15.01 -7.02 2.03
C ALA A 26 -13.55 -7.45 1.81
N LEU A 27 -12.58 -6.60 2.21
CA LEU A 27 -11.15 -6.94 2.24
C LEU A 27 -10.74 -7.71 3.52
N GLY A 28 -11.69 -7.97 4.43
CA GLY A 28 -11.46 -8.70 5.69
C GLY A 28 -10.78 -7.89 6.80
N LEU A 29 -10.75 -6.56 6.68
CA LEU A 29 -10.09 -5.65 7.61
C LEU A 29 -11.09 -5.06 8.60
N LYS A 30 -10.86 -5.20 9.92
CA LYS A 30 -11.85 -4.78 10.94
C LYS A 30 -11.45 -3.54 11.73
N LYS A 31 -10.16 -3.38 12.02
CA LYS A 31 -9.64 -2.32 12.90
C LYS A 31 -8.38 -1.71 12.32
N ARG A 32 -8.08 -0.46 12.67
CA ARG A 32 -6.85 0.23 12.23
C ARG A 32 -5.63 -0.62 12.59
N GLY A 33 -4.72 -0.80 11.63
CA GLY A 33 -3.55 -1.65 11.75
C GLY A 33 -3.76 -3.10 11.34
N ASP A 34 -5.00 -3.54 11.14
CA ASP A 34 -5.28 -4.89 10.61
C ASP A 34 -4.80 -5.01 9.17
N GLU A 35 -4.33 -6.20 8.80
CA GLU A 35 -3.73 -6.49 7.49
C GLU A 35 -4.10 -7.88 6.97
N ARG A 36 -4.24 -8.01 5.65
CA ARG A 36 -4.54 -9.27 4.98
C ARG A 36 -3.73 -9.42 3.71
N ILE A 37 -3.27 -10.65 3.45
CA ILE A 37 -2.72 -11.03 2.15
C ILE A 37 -3.88 -11.54 1.30
N LEU A 38 -4.11 -10.88 0.18
CA LEU A 38 -5.20 -11.12 -0.75
C LEU A 38 -4.63 -11.46 -2.14
N ALA A 39 -5.47 -12.00 -3.01
CA ALA A 39 -5.11 -12.18 -4.41
C ALA A 39 -4.99 -10.81 -5.10
N ASP A 40 -4.04 -10.69 -6.00
CA ASP A 40 -3.89 -9.54 -6.88
C ASP A 40 -4.85 -9.69 -8.07
N ASP A 41 -6.11 -9.34 -7.85
CA ASP A 41 -7.18 -9.50 -8.81
C ASP A 41 -8.10 -8.26 -8.88
N PRO A 42 -8.87 -8.08 -9.97
CA PRO A 42 -9.72 -6.90 -10.16
C PRO A 42 -10.76 -6.67 -9.05
N ARG A 43 -11.27 -7.73 -8.40
CA ARG A 43 -12.23 -7.60 -7.30
C ARG A 43 -11.56 -7.00 -6.07
N THR A 44 -10.35 -7.44 -5.76
CA THR A 44 -9.56 -6.89 -4.66
C THR A 44 -9.22 -5.42 -4.92
N TRP A 45 -8.74 -5.08 -6.12
CA TRP A 45 -8.49 -3.69 -6.49
C TRP A 45 -9.73 -2.81 -6.53
N GLY A 46 -10.89 -3.33 -6.92
CA GLY A 46 -12.16 -2.61 -6.88
C GLY A 46 -12.52 -2.16 -5.46
N ASN A 47 -12.34 -3.02 -4.46
CA ASN A 47 -12.56 -2.65 -3.06
C ASN A 47 -11.50 -1.67 -2.54
N ILE A 48 -10.22 -1.86 -2.90
CA ILE A 48 -9.15 -0.91 -2.56
C ILE A 48 -9.45 0.47 -3.14
N THR A 49 -9.92 0.54 -4.39
CA THR A 49 -10.23 1.79 -5.08
C THR A 49 -11.38 2.53 -4.40
N LYS A 50 -12.44 1.82 -4.00
CA LYS A 50 -13.56 2.40 -3.23
C LYS A 50 -13.12 2.95 -1.87
N ALA A 51 -12.17 2.27 -1.21
CA ALA A 51 -11.68 2.61 0.12
C ALA A 51 -10.27 3.24 0.12
N TRP A 52 -9.84 3.84 -0.99
CA TRP A 52 -8.42 4.16 -1.24
C TRP A 52 -7.73 4.98 -0.15
N TYR A 53 -8.45 5.89 0.50
CA TYR A 53 -7.90 6.75 1.56
C TYR A 53 -7.91 6.09 2.95
N LEU A 54 -8.57 4.95 3.10
CA LEU A 54 -8.66 4.19 4.36
C LEU A 54 -7.64 3.06 4.42
N VAL A 55 -7.37 2.43 3.29
CA VAL A 55 -6.44 1.30 3.18
C VAL A 55 -5.10 1.72 2.58
N GLY A 56 -4.17 0.78 2.47
CA GLY A 56 -2.96 0.91 1.67
C GLY A 56 -2.34 -0.46 1.39
N VAL A 57 -1.82 -0.65 0.18
CA VAL A 57 -1.03 -1.84 -0.20
C VAL A 57 0.39 -1.66 0.31
N ALA A 58 0.95 -2.70 0.92
CA ALA A 58 2.27 -2.67 1.52
C ALA A 58 3.36 -2.85 0.45
N TYR A 59 4.21 -1.84 0.31
CA TYR A 59 5.39 -1.85 -0.56
C TYR A 59 6.65 -1.67 0.27
N LYS A 60 7.60 -2.57 0.10
CA LYS A 60 8.97 -2.40 0.57
C LYS A 60 9.72 -1.60 -0.48
N ILE A 61 10.28 -0.46 -0.08
CA ILE A 61 11.03 0.39 -1.01
C ILE A 61 12.46 0.50 -0.52
N ASP A 62 13.38 0.02 -1.36
CA ASP A 62 14.82 0.17 -1.16
C ASP A 62 15.31 1.42 -1.89
N PHE A 63 15.99 2.29 -1.15
CA PHE A 63 16.55 3.56 -1.63
C PHE A 63 18.08 3.57 -1.64
N SER A 64 18.74 2.43 -1.38
CA SER A 64 20.19 2.33 -1.26
C SER A 64 20.93 2.49 -2.59
N GLY A 65 20.27 2.17 -3.70
CA GLY A 65 20.81 2.32 -5.05
C GLY A 65 20.44 3.66 -5.71
N GLU A 66 20.98 3.86 -6.92
CA GLU A 66 20.63 5.00 -7.78
C GLU A 66 19.14 4.99 -8.19
N ILE A 67 18.61 3.79 -8.46
CA ILE A 67 17.21 3.56 -8.81
C ILE A 67 16.53 2.88 -7.62
N PRO A 68 15.43 3.44 -7.09
CA PRO A 68 14.69 2.81 -6.02
C PRO A 68 14.04 1.52 -6.51
N VAL A 69 14.11 0.48 -5.68
CA VAL A 69 13.50 -0.82 -5.97
C VAL A 69 12.23 -0.96 -5.13
N VAL A 70 11.11 -1.20 -5.79
CA VAL A 70 9.79 -1.33 -5.19
C VAL A 70 9.34 -2.77 -5.25
N GLU A 71 9.20 -3.40 -4.09
CA GLU A 71 8.73 -4.77 -3.94
C GLU A 71 7.41 -4.79 -3.16
N LYS A 72 6.55 -5.77 -3.43
CA LYS A 72 5.36 -6.01 -2.61
C LYS A 72 5.78 -6.69 -1.31
N ASP A 73 5.36 -6.15 -0.17
CA ASP A 73 5.57 -6.82 1.11
C ASP A 73 4.53 -7.93 1.30
N LEU A 74 4.98 -9.18 1.30
CA LEU A 74 4.16 -10.36 1.59
C LEU A 74 4.61 -11.07 2.87
N SER A 75 5.40 -10.40 3.72
CA SER A 75 5.81 -10.96 5.01
C SER A 75 4.59 -11.32 5.87
N GLY A 76 4.64 -12.44 6.59
CA GLY A 76 3.58 -12.83 7.53
C GLY A 76 3.58 -12.04 8.84
N GLU A 77 4.57 -11.18 9.05
CA GLU A 77 4.72 -10.40 10.27
C GLU A 77 3.59 -9.37 10.38
N ASN A 78 2.78 -9.50 11.44
CA ASN A 78 1.70 -8.57 11.72
C ASN A 78 2.25 -7.35 12.45
N ASP A 79 2.79 -6.38 11.71
CA ASP A 79 3.26 -5.13 12.27
C ASP A 79 2.06 -4.19 12.40
N ARG A 80 1.45 -4.08 13.59
CA ARG A 80 0.29 -3.16 13.77
C ARG A 80 0.66 -1.68 13.74
N LYS A 81 1.95 -1.35 13.74
CA LYS A 81 2.42 0.03 13.83
C LYS A 81 2.12 0.75 12.52
N ILE A 82 1.53 1.94 12.64
CA ILE A 82 1.27 2.82 11.52
C ILE A 82 1.73 4.21 11.93
N LEU A 83 2.73 4.72 11.22
CA LEU A 83 3.23 6.07 11.33
C LEU A 83 2.78 6.85 10.10
N VAL A 84 2.62 8.17 10.27
CA VAL A 84 2.44 9.10 9.17
C VAL A 84 3.66 10.00 9.13
N LYS A 85 4.41 9.98 8.04
CA LYS A 85 5.56 10.85 7.82
C LYS A 85 5.37 11.57 6.50
N ASN A 86 5.39 12.90 6.52
CA ASN A 86 5.20 13.75 5.33
C ASN A 86 3.95 13.35 4.50
N GLY A 87 2.85 13.03 5.17
CA GLY A 87 1.60 12.60 4.53
C GLY A 87 1.54 11.14 4.07
N VAL A 88 2.63 10.38 4.20
CA VAL A 88 2.71 8.97 3.77
C VAL A 88 2.63 8.03 4.96
N TYR A 89 1.85 6.96 4.80
CA TYR A 89 1.74 5.89 5.79
C TYR A 89 2.94 4.94 5.68
N THR A 90 3.57 4.64 6.81
CA THR A 90 4.73 3.72 6.88
C THR A 90 4.77 2.98 8.22
N ASN A 91 5.41 1.82 8.26
CA ASN A 91 5.75 1.17 9.54
C ASN A 91 7.08 1.69 10.14
N GLY A 92 7.81 2.54 9.40
CA GLY A 92 9.12 3.06 9.80
C GLY A 92 10.30 2.09 9.57
N LYS A 93 10.06 0.93 8.97
CA LYS A 93 11.06 -0.11 8.63
C LYS A 93 11.19 -0.30 7.10
N GLY A 94 11.03 0.77 6.33
CA GLY A 94 11.09 0.73 4.87
C GLY A 94 9.84 0.19 4.17
N ILE A 95 8.75 -0.10 4.90
CA ILE A 95 7.46 -0.43 4.31
C ILE A 95 6.60 0.82 4.26
N TYR A 96 6.06 1.09 3.08
CA TYR A 96 5.17 2.20 2.79
C TYR A 96 3.83 1.67 2.30
N TYR A 97 2.75 2.38 2.59
CA TYR A 97 1.40 1.96 2.27
C TYR A 97 0.78 2.90 1.26
N PHE A 98 0.54 2.40 0.04
CA PHE A 98 -0.07 3.17 -1.05
C PHE A 98 -1.27 2.40 -1.60
N SER A 99 -2.42 3.07 -1.74
CA SER A 99 -3.61 2.44 -2.35
C SER A 99 -3.65 2.56 -3.86
N ARG A 100 -2.86 3.48 -4.43
CA ARG A 100 -2.82 3.77 -5.86
C ARG A 100 -1.37 3.95 -6.27
N ILE A 101 -1.03 3.47 -7.47
CA ILE A 101 0.31 3.60 -8.03
C ILE A 101 0.73 5.08 -8.20
N PRO A 102 -0.14 6.00 -8.67
CA PRO A 102 0.20 7.42 -8.73
C PRO A 102 0.63 8.03 -7.39
N ASP A 103 0.09 7.55 -6.27
CA ASP A 103 0.50 8.04 -4.93
C ASP A 103 1.94 7.60 -4.58
N LEU A 104 2.32 6.40 -5.02
CA LEU A 104 3.68 5.88 -4.89
C LEU A 104 4.63 6.68 -5.79
N GLU A 105 4.25 6.92 -7.04
CA GLU A 105 5.06 7.63 -8.01
C GLU A 105 5.30 9.09 -7.62
N ASP A 106 4.25 9.80 -7.17
CA ASP A 106 4.37 11.14 -6.61
C ASP A 106 5.31 11.19 -5.40
N PHE A 107 5.25 10.18 -4.53
CA PHE A 107 6.18 10.07 -3.40
C PHE A 107 7.64 9.91 -3.86
N LEU A 108 7.90 9.10 -4.89
CA LEU A 108 9.24 8.93 -5.45
C LEU A 108 9.73 10.21 -6.14
N ARG A 109 8.87 10.89 -6.91
CA ARG A 109 9.17 12.20 -7.52
C ARG A 109 9.55 13.24 -6.47
N LYS A 110 8.79 13.32 -5.38
CA LYS A 110 9.08 14.24 -4.26
C LYS A 110 10.39 13.94 -3.54
N LYS A 111 10.87 12.69 -3.63
CA LYS A 111 12.21 12.30 -3.17
C LYS A 111 13.33 12.59 -4.17
N GLY A 112 13.01 13.09 -5.36
CA GLY A 112 13.97 13.45 -6.41
C GLY A 112 14.29 12.35 -7.42
N TYR A 113 13.57 11.22 -7.37
CA TYR A 113 13.77 10.14 -8.34
C TYR A 113 13.02 10.41 -9.64
N LYS A 114 13.62 9.98 -10.75
CA LYS A 114 13.04 10.07 -12.11
C LYS A 114 12.55 8.72 -12.64
N ARG A 115 12.98 7.62 -12.03
CA ARG A 115 12.65 6.25 -12.43
C ARG A 115 12.68 5.33 -11.23
N TYR A 116 12.03 4.18 -11.32
CA TYR A 116 12.06 3.13 -10.29
C TYR A 116 12.00 1.75 -10.92
N LYS A 117 12.48 0.74 -10.20
CA LYS A 117 12.31 -0.67 -10.58
C LYS A 117 11.07 -1.22 -9.86
N ASN A 118 10.07 -1.68 -10.61
CA ASN A 118 8.84 -2.22 -10.04
C ASN A 118 9.00 -3.68 -9.58
N TRP A 119 7.96 -4.24 -8.96
CA TRP A 119 7.94 -5.61 -8.45
C TRP A 119 7.97 -6.69 -9.55
N LYS A 120 7.85 -6.31 -10.82
CA LYS A 120 8.06 -7.20 -11.98
C LYS A 120 9.49 -7.14 -12.52
N GLY A 121 10.32 -6.25 -11.96
CA GLY A 121 11.69 -6.02 -12.39
C GLY A 121 11.85 -5.04 -13.54
N GLU A 122 10.76 -4.37 -13.96
CA GLU A 122 10.76 -3.39 -15.04
C GLU A 122 11.19 -2.02 -14.51
N ILE A 123 11.94 -1.27 -15.31
CA ILE A 123 12.27 0.12 -15.01
C ILE A 123 11.16 1.01 -15.57
N ILE A 124 10.52 1.76 -14.68
CA ILE A 124 9.43 2.68 -14.98
C ILE A 124 9.96 4.11 -14.83
N GLU A 125 9.79 4.92 -15.88
CA GLU A 125 10.02 6.36 -15.83
C GLU A 125 8.84 7.01 -15.10
N LEU A 126 9.15 7.89 -14.14
CA LEU A 126 8.16 8.51 -13.27
C LEU A 126 7.41 9.61 -14.00
#